data_AF-A0A936EKC7-F1
#
_entry.id   AF-A0A936EKC7-F1
#
_cell.length_a   1.000
_cell.length_b   1.000
_cell.length_c   1.000
_cell.angle_alpha   90.00
_cell.angle_beta   90.00
_cell.angle_gamma   90.00
#
_symmetry.space_group_name_H-M   'P 1'
#
loop_
_entity.id
_entity.type
_entity.pdbx_description
1 polymer ?
#
loop_
_entity_poly.entity_id
_entity_poly.type
_entity_poly.pdbx_seq_one_letter_code
_entity_poly.pdbx_strand_id
1 'polypeptide(L)'
;MATGEWYLNLDGDDYLTDPSFISKAVSWTRDYDNVVMVTGACERVVNGKLHYVIRSNYNAELCCIDGKTFFLDLPAEKANFIHLATLYNRAKAKSLNFYSENILSTDFESLFRLALTGNIVCYDKIVGLWRIHGENESVKSVFSAGDIISNFKFIENSALFADPYLSKKDIERWRKTYLIKILESYIVSIIISRPTNSFNISLRLFKTYPAFYLKAWLNIFVRKAKKIFFSSKASTLNIDMQDTKIC
;
A
#
# COMPACT_ATOMS: atom_id res chain seq x y z
N MET A 1 -20.61 -2.96 -21.13
CA MET A 1 -19.40 -2.52 -20.41
C MET A 1 -19.46 -1.01 -20.20
N ALA A 2 -18.80 -0.49 -19.17
CA ALA A 2 -18.77 0.95 -18.87
C ALA A 2 -18.16 1.77 -20.04
N THR A 3 -18.68 2.98 -20.27
CA THR A 3 -18.31 3.86 -21.40
C THR A 3 -17.82 5.25 -20.99
N GLY A 4 -17.67 5.51 -19.69
CA GLY A 4 -17.10 6.76 -19.17
C GLY A 4 -15.59 6.91 -19.46
N GLU A 5 -15.12 8.15 -19.56
CA GLU A 5 -13.69 8.49 -19.79
C GLU A 5 -12.78 8.10 -18.62
N TRP A 6 -13.34 8.13 -17.42
CA TRP A 6 -12.69 7.82 -16.16
C TRP A 6 -13.38 6.63 -15.52
N TYR A 7 -12.58 5.72 -14.96
CA TYR A 7 -13.03 4.52 -14.29
C TYR A 7 -12.72 4.57 -12.81
N LEU A 8 -13.58 3.93 -12.02
CA LEU A 8 -13.40 3.62 -10.61
C LEU A 8 -13.71 2.13 -10.46
N ASN A 9 -12.86 1.39 -9.75
CA ASN A 9 -13.19 0.02 -9.38
C ASN A 9 -13.74 0.02 -7.95
N LEU A 10 -14.96 -0.45 -7.75
CA LEU A 10 -15.61 -0.51 -6.44
C LEU A 10 -16.11 -1.93 -6.22
N ASP A 11 -15.56 -2.60 -5.20
CA ASP A 11 -15.96 -3.96 -4.85
C ASP A 11 -17.33 -3.96 -4.19
N GLY A 12 -18.06 -5.08 -4.27
CA GLY A 12 -19.45 -5.16 -3.84
C GLY A 12 -19.68 -4.99 -2.34
N ASP A 13 -18.63 -5.11 -1.53
CA ASP A 13 -18.61 -4.95 -0.07
C ASP A 13 -18.11 -3.57 0.38
N ASP A 14 -17.65 -2.74 -0.56
CA ASP A 14 -17.10 -1.40 -0.32
C ASP A 14 -18.08 -0.29 -0.71
N TYR A 15 -17.85 0.93 -0.20
CA TYR A 15 -18.64 2.10 -0.60
C TYR A 15 -17.89 3.42 -0.47
N LEU A 16 -18.28 4.38 -1.29
CA LEU A 16 -17.84 5.77 -1.16
C LEU A 16 -18.59 6.47 -0.03
N THR A 17 -17.86 7.26 0.75
CA THR A 17 -18.39 8.04 1.88
C THR A 17 -18.55 9.51 1.55
N ASP A 18 -17.79 10.02 0.56
CA ASP A 18 -17.94 11.39 0.06
C ASP A 18 -18.79 11.40 -1.23
N PRO A 19 -20.05 11.87 -1.18
CA PRO A 19 -20.94 11.89 -2.35
C PRO A 19 -20.46 12.87 -3.44
N SER A 20 -19.53 13.77 -3.11
CA SER A 20 -18.94 14.73 -4.05
C SER A 20 -17.60 14.27 -4.63
N PHE A 21 -17.05 13.13 -4.20
CA PHE A 21 -15.71 12.70 -4.60
C PHE A 21 -15.57 12.56 -6.11
N ILE A 22 -16.49 11.85 -6.78
CA ILE A 22 -16.39 11.58 -8.22
C ILE A 22 -16.45 12.89 -9.02
N SER A 23 -17.37 13.80 -8.68
CA SER A 23 -17.52 15.06 -9.41
C SER A 23 -16.30 15.97 -9.23
N LYS A 24 -15.76 16.07 -8.00
CA LYS A 24 -14.51 16.77 -7.71
C LYS A 24 -13.31 16.14 -8.44
N ALA A 25 -13.20 14.81 -8.40
CA ALA A 25 -12.11 14.10 -9.07
C ALA A 25 -12.10 14.40 -10.58
N VAL A 26 -13.26 14.34 -11.23
CA VAL A 26 -13.37 14.67 -12.65
C VAL A 26 -13.05 16.14 -12.92
N SER A 27 -13.43 17.09 -12.05
CA SER A 27 -13.03 18.50 -12.25
C SER A 27 -11.52 18.68 -12.17
N TRP A 28 -10.85 18.08 -11.19
CA TRP A 28 -9.39 18.19 -11.04
C TRP A 28 -8.61 17.61 -12.22
N THR A 29 -9.16 16.62 -12.93
CA THR A 29 -8.51 16.10 -14.15
C THR A 29 -8.47 17.11 -15.30
N ARG A 30 -9.25 18.19 -15.21
CA ARG A 30 -9.27 19.31 -16.17
C ARG A 30 -8.43 20.49 -15.66
N ASP A 31 -8.30 20.62 -14.34
CA ASP A 31 -7.54 21.70 -13.70
C ASP A 31 -6.02 21.43 -13.71
N TYR A 32 -5.62 20.16 -13.84
CA TYR A 32 -4.23 19.74 -13.91
C TYR A 32 -3.91 19.04 -15.23
N ASP A 33 -2.72 19.30 -15.75
CA ASP A 33 -2.25 18.68 -16.98
C ASP A 33 -1.90 17.20 -16.80
N ASN A 34 -2.15 16.41 -17.84
CA ASN A 34 -1.73 15.01 -17.96
C ASN A 34 -2.05 14.13 -16.72
N VAL A 35 -3.21 14.36 -16.09
CA VAL A 35 -3.67 13.52 -14.98
C VAL A 35 -3.99 12.12 -15.50
N VAL A 36 -3.51 11.11 -14.79
CA VAL A 36 -3.82 9.70 -15.07
C VAL A 36 -4.57 9.05 -13.92
N MET A 37 -4.45 9.59 -12.70
CA MET A 37 -5.16 9.11 -11.51
C MET A 37 -5.54 10.27 -10.59
N VAL A 38 -6.66 10.10 -9.89
CA VAL A 38 -7.06 10.90 -8.73
C VAL A 38 -7.30 9.94 -7.57
N THR A 39 -6.55 10.07 -6.48
CA THR A 39 -6.68 9.21 -5.29
C THR A 39 -7.15 10.01 -4.08
N GLY A 40 -8.11 9.47 -3.36
CA GLY A 40 -8.52 9.94 -2.03
C GLY A 40 -7.96 9.08 -0.90
N ALA A 41 -8.28 9.43 0.34
CA ALA A 41 -8.06 8.58 1.51
C ALA A 41 -9.22 7.60 1.72
N CYS A 42 -8.95 6.49 2.40
CA CYS A 42 -9.92 5.43 2.65
C CYS A 42 -9.80 4.90 4.08
N GLU A 43 -10.94 4.70 4.74
CA GLU A 43 -11.00 3.99 6.02
C GLU A 43 -11.02 2.48 5.79
N ARG A 44 -10.10 1.76 6.43
CA ARG A 44 -10.20 0.31 6.50
C ARG A 44 -10.93 -0.10 7.78
N VAL A 45 -12.07 -0.75 7.62
CA VAL A 45 -12.94 -1.19 8.73
C VAL A 45 -12.96 -2.70 8.80
N VAL A 46 -12.58 -3.27 9.94
CA VAL A 46 -12.56 -4.71 10.18
C VAL A 46 -13.62 -5.05 11.22
N ASN A 47 -14.57 -5.93 10.88
CA ASN A 47 -15.66 -6.33 11.77
C ASN A 47 -16.39 -5.14 12.40
N GLY A 48 -16.67 -4.10 11.59
CA GLY A 48 -17.37 -2.89 12.03
C GLY A 48 -16.53 -1.91 12.86
N LYS A 49 -15.23 -2.16 13.04
CA LYS A 49 -14.32 -1.27 13.78
C LYS A 49 -13.28 -0.66 12.84
N LEU A 50 -13.08 0.65 12.95
CA LEU A 50 -11.98 1.33 12.27
C LEU A 50 -10.66 0.70 12.68
N HIS A 51 -9.89 0.25 11.70
CA HIS A 51 -8.58 -0.36 11.90
C HIS A 51 -7.45 0.65 11.62
N TYR A 52 -7.47 1.28 10.44
CA TYR A 52 -6.59 2.40 10.10
C TYR A 52 -7.13 3.17 8.89
N VAL A 53 -6.54 4.33 8.60
CA VAL A 53 -6.81 5.11 7.37
C VAL A 53 -5.64 4.95 6.40
N ILE A 54 -5.95 4.63 5.14
CA ILE A 54 -5.03 4.64 4.02
C ILE A 54 -5.07 6.03 3.39
N ARG A 55 -3.94 6.74 3.36
CA ARG A 55 -3.84 8.07 2.75
C ARG A 55 -2.41 8.37 2.30
N SER A 56 -2.27 9.19 1.27
CA SER A 56 -0.98 9.80 0.95
C SER A 56 -0.62 10.86 2.00
N ASN A 57 0.67 11.05 2.27
CA ASN A 57 1.17 12.00 3.25
C ASN A 57 2.06 13.06 2.59
N TYR A 58 1.42 13.96 1.83
CA TYR A 58 2.09 15.09 1.16
C TYR A 58 1.96 16.41 1.95
N ASN A 59 1.40 16.39 3.16
CA ASN A 59 1.13 17.57 3.98
C ASN A 59 0.31 18.66 3.24
N ALA A 60 -0.63 18.25 2.39
CA ALA A 60 -1.53 19.12 1.66
C ALA A 60 -2.89 18.44 1.52
N GLU A 61 -3.99 19.21 1.60
CA GLU A 61 -5.34 18.67 1.39
C GLU A 61 -5.52 18.18 -0.06
N LEU A 62 -4.98 18.93 -1.03
CA LEU A 62 -5.00 18.59 -2.44
C LEU A 62 -3.63 18.90 -3.04
N CYS A 63 -3.04 17.94 -3.76
CA CYS A 63 -1.81 18.18 -4.50
C CYS A 63 -1.78 17.37 -5.80
N CYS A 64 -1.05 17.89 -6.79
CA CYS A 64 -0.76 17.18 -8.03
C CYS A 64 0.72 16.78 -8.01
N ILE A 65 0.99 15.48 -8.10
CA ILE A 65 2.32 14.88 -7.98
C ILE A 65 2.68 14.21 -9.30
N ASP A 66 3.90 14.45 -9.77
CA ASP A 66 4.48 13.70 -10.88
C ASP A 66 4.50 12.20 -10.54
N GLY A 67 4.05 11.36 -11.46
CA GLY A 67 3.83 9.96 -11.13
C GLY A 67 5.06 9.10 -10.96
N LYS A 68 6.21 9.56 -11.46
CA LYS A 68 7.50 8.94 -11.12
C LYS A 68 7.85 9.20 -9.66
N THR A 69 7.61 10.43 -9.19
CA THR A 69 7.75 10.80 -7.78
C THR A 69 6.78 10.01 -6.90
N PHE A 70 5.51 9.92 -7.30
CA PHE A 70 4.51 9.12 -6.60
C PHE A 70 4.94 7.65 -6.48
N PHE A 71 5.40 7.04 -7.58
CA PHE A 71 5.90 5.67 -7.61
C PHE A 71 7.07 5.46 -6.64
N LEU A 72 8.06 6.36 -6.66
CA LEU A 72 9.23 6.29 -5.78
C LEU A 72 8.91 6.50 -4.30
N ASP A 73 7.80 7.19 -3.99
CA ASP A 73 7.32 7.48 -2.63
C ASP A 73 6.48 6.34 -2.02
N LEU A 74 6.01 5.36 -2.81
CA LEU A 74 5.22 4.21 -2.34
C LEU A 74 5.91 3.38 -1.24
N PRO A 75 7.21 3.02 -1.32
CA PRO A 75 7.87 2.24 -0.28
C PRO A 75 7.89 2.95 1.07
N ALA A 76 8.03 4.27 1.05
CA ALA A 76 8.12 5.11 2.24
C ALA A 76 6.76 5.48 2.85
N GLU A 77 5.64 5.03 2.26
CA GLU A 77 4.26 5.40 2.68
C GLU A 77 3.94 6.88 2.57
N LYS A 78 4.77 7.62 1.83
CA LYS A 78 4.47 9.01 1.49
C LYS A 78 3.40 9.06 0.39
N ALA A 79 3.46 8.15 -0.57
CA ALA A 79 2.38 7.86 -1.50
C ALA A 79 1.59 6.63 -1.05
N ASN A 80 0.26 6.69 -1.12
CA ASN A 80 -0.63 5.55 -0.97
C ASN A 80 -1.86 5.73 -1.84
N PHE A 81 -2.47 4.61 -2.23
CA PHE A 81 -3.77 4.56 -2.88
C PHE A 81 -4.49 3.26 -2.53
N ILE A 82 -5.78 3.21 -2.82
CA ILE A 82 -6.61 1.99 -2.82
C ILE A 82 -7.58 2.10 -4.00
N HIS A 83 -7.89 0.99 -4.68
CA HIS A 83 -8.66 1.02 -5.93
C HIS A 83 -10.03 1.68 -5.77
N LEU A 84 -10.74 1.41 -4.66
CA LEU A 84 -12.06 2.00 -4.37
C LEU A 84 -12.04 3.53 -4.26
N ALA A 85 -10.90 4.11 -3.89
CA ALA A 85 -10.70 5.54 -3.70
C ALA A 85 -9.86 6.15 -4.83
N THR A 86 -9.69 5.44 -5.95
CA THR A 86 -8.83 5.87 -7.07
C THR A 86 -9.61 5.92 -8.37
N LEU A 87 -9.89 7.13 -8.86
CA LEU A 87 -10.40 7.36 -10.20
C LEU A 87 -9.22 7.35 -11.19
N TYR A 88 -9.30 6.63 -12.30
CA TYR A 88 -8.21 6.49 -13.26
C TYR A 88 -8.64 6.63 -14.72
N ASN A 89 -7.71 7.11 -15.56
CA ASN A 89 -7.96 7.39 -16.96
C ASN A 89 -8.17 6.07 -17.73
N ARG A 90 -9.37 5.87 -18.30
CA ARG A 90 -9.71 4.63 -19.00
C ARG A 90 -8.80 4.36 -20.20
N ALA A 91 -8.57 5.38 -21.04
CA ALA A 91 -7.86 5.20 -22.29
C ALA A 91 -6.42 4.73 -22.02
N LYS A 92 -5.75 5.35 -21.04
CA LYS A 92 -4.43 4.93 -20.56
C LYS A 92 -4.47 3.54 -19.96
N ALA A 93 -5.41 3.24 -19.05
CA ALA A 93 -5.55 1.92 -18.46
C ALA A 93 -5.73 0.80 -19.50
N LYS A 94 -6.54 1.04 -20.55
CA LYS A 94 -6.70 0.09 -21.67
C LYS A 94 -5.42 -0.08 -22.47
N SER A 95 -4.71 1.01 -22.77
CA SER A 95 -3.42 0.94 -23.49
C SER A 95 -2.35 0.17 -22.73
N LEU A 96 -2.47 0.14 -21.39
CA LEU A 96 -1.59 -0.62 -20.51
C LEU A 96 -2.07 -2.05 -20.25
N ASN A 97 -3.21 -2.48 -20.80
CA ASN A 97 -3.78 -3.80 -20.52
C ASN A 97 -3.94 -4.05 -19.01
N PHE A 98 -4.67 -3.16 -18.33
CA PHE A 98 -4.99 -3.28 -16.90
C PHE A 98 -5.53 -4.68 -16.54
N TYR A 99 -5.17 -5.16 -15.35
CA TYR A 99 -5.53 -6.48 -14.82
C TYR A 99 -5.02 -7.66 -15.67
N SER A 100 -3.87 -7.50 -16.33
CA SER A 100 -3.26 -8.56 -17.16
C SER A 100 -2.66 -9.70 -16.35
N GLU A 101 -2.23 -9.42 -15.12
CA GLU A 101 -1.53 -10.38 -14.29
C GLU A 101 -2.52 -11.23 -13.47
N ASN A 102 -2.32 -12.56 -13.50
CA ASN A 102 -3.04 -13.48 -12.64
C ASN A 102 -2.33 -13.60 -11.27
N ILE A 103 -2.38 -12.51 -10.50
CA ILE A 103 -1.80 -12.37 -9.15
C ILE A 103 -2.75 -11.60 -8.24
N LEU A 104 -2.59 -11.72 -6.92
CA LEU A 104 -3.48 -11.08 -5.94
C LEU A 104 -3.45 -9.56 -5.98
N SER A 105 -2.28 -8.98 -6.28
CA SER A 105 -2.02 -7.53 -6.32
C SER A 105 -2.02 -6.99 -7.75
N THR A 106 -2.85 -7.56 -8.62
CA THR A 106 -2.96 -7.16 -10.03
C THR A 106 -3.50 -5.72 -10.20
N ASP A 107 -4.33 -5.28 -9.26
CA ASP A 107 -4.82 -3.92 -9.11
C ASP A 107 -3.67 -2.94 -8.79
N PHE A 108 -2.87 -3.25 -7.77
CA PHE A 108 -1.69 -2.46 -7.40
C PHE A 108 -0.67 -2.41 -8.53
N GLU A 109 -0.39 -3.54 -9.17
CA GLU A 109 0.50 -3.64 -10.33
C GLU A 109 0.04 -2.70 -11.46
N SER A 110 -1.23 -2.78 -11.82
CA SER A 110 -1.81 -1.96 -12.89
C SER A 110 -1.75 -0.47 -12.56
N LEU A 111 -2.08 -0.09 -11.32
CA LEU A 111 -2.06 1.29 -10.86
C LEU A 111 -0.63 1.84 -10.72
N PHE A 112 0.35 1.01 -10.36
CA PHE A 112 1.77 1.39 -10.35
C PHE A 112 2.27 1.72 -11.76
N ARG A 113 1.93 0.89 -12.74
CA ARG A 113 2.26 1.16 -14.15
C ARG A 113 1.57 2.41 -14.66
N LEU A 114 0.30 2.62 -14.31
CA LEU A 114 -0.41 3.83 -14.71
C LEU A 114 0.21 5.09 -14.12
N ALA A 115 0.59 5.06 -12.83
CA ALA A 115 1.24 6.18 -12.16
C ALA A 115 2.44 6.69 -12.98
N LEU A 116 3.27 5.80 -13.52
CA LEU A 116 4.47 6.16 -14.29
C LEU A 116 4.18 6.92 -15.60
N THR A 117 2.92 6.97 -16.06
CA THR A 117 2.54 7.57 -17.35
C THR A 117 2.01 9.00 -17.27
N GLY A 118 1.86 9.58 -16.08
CA GLY A 118 1.40 10.95 -15.93
C GLY A 118 1.31 11.42 -14.48
N ASN A 119 0.47 12.43 -14.25
CA ASN A 119 0.33 13.07 -12.95
C ASN A 119 -0.79 12.42 -12.12
N ILE A 120 -0.63 12.46 -10.79
CA ILE A 120 -1.60 11.96 -9.82
C ILE A 120 -2.07 13.12 -8.97
N VAL A 121 -3.39 13.32 -8.94
CA VAL A 121 -4.01 14.22 -7.97
C VAL A 121 -4.28 13.45 -6.68
N CYS A 122 -3.70 13.88 -5.56
CA CYS A 122 -3.90 13.29 -4.25
C CYS A 122 -4.81 14.20 -3.42
N TYR A 123 -5.90 13.65 -2.89
CA TYR A 123 -6.87 14.33 -2.04
C TYR A 123 -6.86 13.71 -0.63
N ASP A 124 -6.37 14.45 0.36
CA ASP A 124 -6.29 14.01 1.76
C ASP A 124 -7.63 14.19 2.49
N LYS A 125 -8.69 13.59 1.94
CA LYS A 125 -9.98 13.39 2.61
C LYS A 125 -10.42 11.95 2.44
N ILE A 126 -11.16 11.47 3.44
CA ILE A 126 -11.77 10.14 3.42
C ILE A 126 -12.92 10.15 2.42
N VAL A 127 -12.76 9.41 1.32
CA VAL A 127 -13.74 9.34 0.24
C VAL A 127 -14.42 7.99 0.13
N GLY A 128 -13.91 6.97 0.83
CA GLY A 128 -14.51 5.66 0.86
C GLY A 128 -14.10 4.83 2.06
N LEU A 129 -14.78 3.70 2.18
CA LEU A 129 -14.62 2.74 3.25
C LEU A 129 -14.38 1.36 2.64
N TRP A 130 -13.23 0.78 2.98
CA TRP A 130 -12.86 -0.60 2.67
C TRP A 130 -13.35 -1.50 3.79
N ARG A 131 -14.39 -2.29 3.52
CA ARG A 131 -14.99 -3.16 4.52
C ARG A 131 -14.33 -4.52 4.48
N ILE A 132 -13.85 -4.97 5.63
CA ILE A 132 -13.31 -6.31 5.81
C ILE A 132 -14.26 -7.13 6.68
N HIS A 133 -14.82 -8.19 6.10
CA HIS A 133 -15.55 -9.25 6.79
C HIS A 133 -14.92 -10.63 6.52
N GLY A 134 -15.36 -11.65 7.24
CA GLY A 134 -14.75 -12.99 7.22
C GLY A 134 -14.81 -13.72 5.86
N GLU A 135 -15.54 -13.18 4.89
CA GLU A 135 -15.71 -13.79 3.55
C GLU A 135 -14.93 -13.08 2.44
N ASN A 136 -14.23 -11.97 2.73
CA ASN A 136 -13.43 -11.29 1.71
C ASN A 136 -12.37 -12.25 1.17
N GLU A 137 -12.21 -12.27 -0.16
CA GLU A 137 -11.13 -13.03 -0.81
C GLU A 137 -9.77 -12.62 -0.23
N SER A 138 -9.57 -11.35 0.10
CA SER A 138 -8.36 -10.81 0.73
C SER A 138 -8.08 -11.32 2.16
N VAL A 139 -9.07 -11.92 2.82
CA VAL A 139 -9.00 -12.38 4.23
C VAL A 139 -9.18 -13.89 4.38
N LYS A 140 -9.73 -14.56 3.37
CA LYS A 140 -9.72 -16.02 3.32
C LYS A 140 -8.27 -16.51 3.41
N SER A 141 -8.00 -17.31 4.45
CA SER A 141 -6.73 -17.99 4.73
C SER A 141 -6.36 -19.08 3.70
N VAL A 142 -6.89 -18.96 2.48
CA VAL A 142 -6.87 -19.98 1.42
C VAL A 142 -5.70 -19.75 0.44
N PHE A 143 -5.02 -18.61 0.50
CA PHE A 143 -3.84 -18.39 -0.35
C PHE A 143 -2.74 -19.40 -0.03
N SER A 144 -2.39 -20.17 -1.05
CA SER A 144 -1.28 -21.11 -0.96
C SER A 144 0.03 -20.34 -0.81
N ALA A 145 1.06 -21.03 -0.31
CA ALA A 145 2.40 -20.47 -0.35
C ALA A 145 2.85 -20.15 -1.79
N GLY A 146 2.25 -20.76 -2.81
CA GLY A 146 2.48 -20.41 -4.22
C GLY A 146 1.90 -19.06 -4.58
N ASP A 147 0.67 -18.77 -4.16
CA ASP A 147 -0.03 -17.50 -4.45
C ASP A 147 0.65 -16.32 -3.78
N ILE A 148 1.16 -16.51 -2.56
CA ILE A 148 1.94 -15.47 -1.88
C ILE A 148 3.21 -15.14 -2.65
N ILE A 149 3.94 -16.15 -3.13
CA ILE A 149 5.20 -15.95 -3.88
C ILE A 149 4.94 -15.35 -5.25
N SER A 150 3.93 -15.86 -5.96
CA SER A 150 3.53 -15.31 -7.25
C SER A 150 3.10 -13.85 -7.09
N ASN A 151 2.51 -13.50 -5.95
CA ASN A 151 2.10 -12.13 -5.70
C ASN A 151 3.28 -11.16 -5.73
N PHE A 152 4.49 -11.54 -5.29
CA PHE A 152 5.68 -10.69 -5.37
C PHE A 152 6.07 -10.27 -6.80
N LYS A 153 5.55 -10.95 -7.83
CA LYS A 153 5.75 -10.55 -9.23
C LYS A 153 5.28 -9.14 -9.51
N PHE A 154 4.30 -8.60 -8.76
CA PHE A 154 3.89 -7.21 -8.97
C PHE A 154 5.05 -6.22 -8.80
N ILE A 155 5.98 -6.48 -7.88
CA ILE A 155 7.16 -5.63 -7.66
C ILE A 155 8.10 -5.73 -8.86
N GLU A 156 8.38 -6.94 -9.32
CA GLU A 156 9.28 -7.19 -10.45
C GLU A 156 8.71 -6.62 -11.75
N ASN A 157 7.42 -6.88 -12.04
CA ASN A 157 6.72 -6.36 -13.21
C ASN A 157 6.68 -4.83 -13.20
N SER A 158 6.37 -4.22 -12.05
CA SER A 158 6.38 -2.77 -11.90
C SER A 158 7.77 -2.17 -12.09
N ALA A 159 8.82 -2.83 -11.57
CA ALA A 159 10.20 -2.40 -11.74
C ALA A 159 10.66 -2.50 -13.20
N LEU A 160 10.30 -3.57 -13.91
CA LEU A 160 10.56 -3.73 -15.34
C LEU A 160 9.85 -2.66 -16.17
N PHE A 161 8.57 -2.39 -15.87
CA PHE A 161 7.81 -1.36 -16.55
C PHE A 161 8.35 0.06 -16.28
N ALA A 162 9.04 0.27 -15.16
CA ALA A 162 9.65 1.55 -14.81
C ALA A 162 10.93 1.89 -15.58
N ASP A 163 11.58 0.94 -16.27
CA ASP A 163 12.86 1.12 -16.99
C ASP A 163 12.90 2.33 -17.95
N PRO A 164 11.88 2.59 -18.79
CA PRO A 164 11.87 3.77 -19.65
C PRO A 164 11.58 5.10 -18.91
N TYR A 165 11.15 5.06 -17.65
CA TYR A 165 10.71 6.24 -16.91
C TYR A 165 11.70 6.72 -15.85
N LEU A 166 12.51 5.81 -15.30
CA LEU A 166 13.34 6.00 -14.12
C LEU A 166 14.78 5.52 -14.35
N SER A 167 15.71 6.02 -13.54
CA SER A 167 17.08 5.50 -13.58
C SER A 167 17.15 4.08 -13.01
N LYS A 168 18.05 3.24 -13.55
CA LYS A 168 18.30 1.89 -12.99
C LYS A 168 18.60 1.91 -11.49
N LYS A 169 19.27 2.95 -11.01
CA LYS A 169 19.58 3.14 -9.58
C LYS A 169 18.32 3.33 -8.75
N ASP A 170 17.39 4.15 -9.23
CA ASP A 170 16.12 4.42 -8.52
C ASP A 170 15.21 3.20 -8.53
N ILE A 171 15.14 2.50 -9.67
CA ILE A 171 14.38 1.24 -9.79
C ILE A 171 14.93 0.17 -8.84
N GLU A 172 16.25 -0.02 -8.80
CA GLU A 172 16.90 -0.97 -7.89
C GLU A 172 16.63 -0.60 -6.41
N ARG A 173 16.74 0.68 -6.07
CA ARG A 173 16.46 1.16 -4.71
C ARG A 173 15.00 0.93 -4.34
N TRP A 174 14.07 1.30 -5.22
CA TRP A 174 12.64 1.13 -5.04
C TRP A 174 12.31 -0.35 -4.82
N ARG A 175 12.75 -1.22 -5.74
CA ARG A 175 12.49 -2.66 -5.70
C ARG A 175 12.96 -3.29 -4.39
N LYS A 176 14.21 -3.02 -4.00
CA LYS A 176 14.78 -3.56 -2.75
C LYS A 176 14.00 -3.09 -1.52
N THR A 177 13.65 -1.80 -1.50
CA THR A 177 12.93 -1.20 -0.36
C THR A 177 11.51 -1.77 -0.25
N TYR A 178 10.79 -1.85 -1.37
CA TYR A 178 9.43 -2.39 -1.40
C TYR A 178 9.41 -3.88 -1.06
N LEU A 179 10.33 -4.66 -1.62
CA LEU A 179 10.45 -6.10 -1.34
C LEU A 179 10.67 -6.37 0.15
N ILE A 180 11.61 -5.68 0.79
CA ILE A 180 11.85 -5.83 2.24
C ILE A 180 10.59 -5.50 3.03
N LYS A 181 9.91 -4.41 2.69
CA LYS A 181 8.70 -3.96 3.40
C LYS A 181 7.54 -4.96 3.27
N ILE A 182 7.29 -5.47 2.07
CA ILE A 182 6.25 -6.48 1.85
C ILE A 182 6.60 -7.77 2.61
N LEU A 183 7.87 -8.21 2.58
CA LEU A 183 8.34 -9.34 3.38
C LEU A 183 8.12 -9.12 4.89
N GLU A 184 8.41 -7.92 5.40
CA GLU A 184 8.13 -7.58 6.81
C GLU A 184 6.64 -7.75 7.14
N SER A 185 5.75 -7.25 6.29
CA SER A 185 4.30 -7.38 6.46
C SER A 185 3.86 -8.86 6.50
N TYR A 186 4.36 -9.68 5.59
CA TYR A 186 4.08 -11.13 5.58
C TYR A 186 4.63 -11.84 6.82
N ILE A 187 5.86 -11.54 7.24
CA ILE A 187 6.44 -12.14 8.45
C ILE A 187 5.60 -11.79 9.69
N VAL A 188 5.23 -10.51 9.84
CA VAL A 188 4.37 -10.07 10.96
C VAL A 188 3.01 -10.76 10.90
N SER A 189 2.39 -10.85 9.72
CA SER A 189 1.12 -11.56 9.53
C SER A 189 1.22 -13.03 9.94
N ILE A 190 2.28 -13.74 9.53
CA ILE A 190 2.54 -15.14 9.90
C ILE A 190 2.66 -15.30 11.42
N ILE A 191 3.37 -14.40 12.10
CA ILE A 191 3.57 -14.44 13.56
C ILE A 191 2.24 -14.23 14.30
N ILE A 192 1.41 -13.29 13.84
CA ILE A 192 0.16 -12.91 14.51
C ILE A 192 -0.95 -13.92 14.23
N SER A 193 -1.19 -14.25 12.95
CA SER A 193 -2.32 -15.08 12.54
C SER A 193 -2.04 -16.58 12.64
N ARG A 194 -0.77 -16.98 12.73
CA ARG A 194 -0.32 -18.38 12.86
C ARG A 194 -1.07 -19.33 11.92
N PRO A 195 -1.06 -19.08 10.59
CA PRO A 195 -1.74 -19.96 9.67
C PRO A 195 -1.14 -21.36 9.76
N THR A 196 -1.96 -22.38 9.51
CA THR A 196 -1.56 -23.80 9.53
C THR A 196 -0.35 -24.08 8.64
N ASN A 197 -0.15 -23.30 7.58
CA ASN A 197 0.96 -23.40 6.63
C ASN A 197 2.10 -22.38 6.85
N SER A 198 2.15 -21.72 8.01
CA SER A 198 3.14 -20.67 8.35
C SER A 198 4.59 -21.09 8.07
N PHE A 199 4.98 -22.29 8.49
CA PHE A 199 6.34 -22.82 8.25
C PHE A 199 6.65 -22.96 6.76
N ASN A 200 5.72 -23.52 5.97
CA ASN A 200 5.90 -23.70 4.53
C ASN A 200 6.01 -22.36 3.80
N ILE A 201 5.17 -21.38 4.14
CA ILE A 201 5.23 -20.02 3.59
C ILE A 201 6.58 -19.39 3.92
N SER A 202 6.97 -19.43 5.20
CA SER A 202 8.24 -18.90 5.70
C SER A 202 9.45 -19.52 4.99
N LEU A 203 9.47 -20.84 4.85
CA LEU A 203 10.55 -21.57 4.20
C LEU A 203 10.65 -21.22 2.71
N ARG A 204 9.52 -21.11 2.00
CA ARG A 204 9.55 -20.73 0.59
C ARG A 204 10.01 -19.28 0.39
N LEU A 205 9.53 -18.34 1.21
CA LEU A 205 9.99 -16.95 1.16
C LEU A 205 11.50 -16.84 1.41
N PHE A 206 12.04 -17.60 2.37
CA PHE A 206 13.47 -17.66 2.61
C PHE A 206 14.24 -18.27 1.42
N LYS A 207 13.75 -19.35 0.82
CA LYS A 207 14.38 -19.97 -0.35
C LYS A 207 14.40 -19.04 -1.57
N THR A 208 13.32 -18.27 -1.79
CA THR A 208 13.21 -17.36 -2.93
C THR A 208 14.00 -16.06 -2.72
N TYR A 209 13.97 -15.50 -1.50
CA TYR A 209 14.55 -14.18 -1.20
C TYR A 209 15.43 -14.17 0.06
N PRO A 210 16.49 -15.00 0.16
CA PRO A 210 17.18 -15.26 1.43
C PRO A 210 17.74 -13.99 2.08
N ALA A 211 18.47 -13.16 1.33
CA ALA A 211 19.07 -11.94 1.86
C ALA A 211 18.02 -10.90 2.32
N PHE A 212 16.96 -10.70 1.52
CA PHE A 212 15.89 -9.76 1.85
C PHE A 212 15.02 -10.25 3.01
N TYR A 213 14.79 -11.57 3.09
CA TYR A 213 14.06 -12.21 4.16
C TYR A 213 14.78 -12.06 5.50
N LEU A 214 16.09 -12.32 5.54
CA LEU A 214 16.92 -12.07 6.73
C LEU A 214 16.94 -10.59 7.11
N LYS A 215 17.02 -9.69 6.12
CA LYS A 215 16.97 -8.24 6.37
C LYS A 215 15.63 -7.81 6.96
N ALA A 216 14.51 -8.36 6.48
CA ALA A 216 13.18 -8.10 7.01
C ALA A 216 13.06 -8.55 8.48
N TRP A 217 13.55 -9.75 8.82
CA TRP A 217 13.62 -10.21 10.21
C TRP A 217 14.45 -9.30 11.11
N LEU A 218 15.62 -8.88 10.64
CA LEU A 218 16.48 -7.95 11.37
C LEU A 218 15.76 -6.63 11.63
N ASN A 219 15.08 -6.06 10.63
CA ASN A 219 14.33 -4.82 10.79
C ASN A 219 13.19 -4.97 11.82
N ILE A 220 12.44 -6.06 11.78
CA ILE A 220 11.39 -6.37 12.77
C ILE A 220 11.99 -6.45 14.18
N PHE A 221 13.10 -7.17 14.34
CA PHE A 221 13.78 -7.32 15.62
C PHE A 221 14.28 -5.97 16.15
N VAL A 222 14.94 -5.16 15.32
CA VAL A 222 15.43 -3.83 15.69
C VAL A 222 14.27 -2.91 16.10
N ARG A 223 13.14 -2.92 15.38
CA ARG A 223 11.95 -2.13 15.76
C ARG A 223 11.39 -2.57 17.11
N LYS A 224 11.32 -3.89 17.36
CA LYS A 224 10.85 -4.44 18.64
C LYS A 224 11.80 -4.08 19.79
N ALA A 225 13.10 -4.23 19.60
CA ALA A 225 14.12 -3.88 20.59
C ALA A 225 14.09 -2.39 20.95
N LYS A 226 13.97 -1.51 19.94
CA LYS A 226 13.78 -0.07 20.16
C LYS A 226 12.53 0.20 20.99
N LYS A 227 11.38 -0.40 20.63
CA LYS A 227 10.12 -0.21 21.37
C LYS A 227 10.28 -0.60 22.84
N ILE A 228 10.91 -1.73 23.13
CA ILE A 228 11.17 -2.21 24.50
C ILE A 228 12.08 -1.23 25.25
N PHE A 229 13.21 -0.84 24.66
CA PHE A 229 14.20 0.04 25.29
C PHE A 229 13.67 1.45 25.58
N PHE A 230 12.85 2.01 24.68
CA PHE A 230 12.21 3.30 24.90
C PHE A 230 11.01 3.21 25.85
N SER A 231 10.25 2.11 25.84
CA SER A 231 9.19 1.89 26.83
C SER A 231 9.73 1.69 28.25
N SER A 232 10.88 1.02 28.40
CA SER A 232 11.51 0.82 29.70
C SER A 232 12.11 2.12 30.26
N LYS A 233 12.65 2.99 29.40
CA LYS A 233 13.09 4.35 29.80
C LYS A 233 11.94 5.26 30.23
N ALA A 234 10.78 5.17 29.56
CA ALA A 234 9.60 5.92 29.96
C ALA A 234 9.02 5.46 31.31
N SER A 235 9.11 4.17 31.63
CA SER A 235 8.74 3.66 32.96
C SER A 235 9.74 4.04 34.06
N THR A 236 11.04 4.11 33.78
CA THR A 236 12.04 4.53 34.79
C THR A 236 11.99 6.03 35.08
N LEU A 237 11.65 6.87 34.08
CA LEU A 237 11.48 8.33 34.29
C LEU A 237 10.23 8.67 35.13
N ASN A 238 9.23 7.79 35.20
CA ASN A 238 8.05 7.97 36.06
C ASN A 238 8.26 7.47 37.50
N ILE A 239 9.33 6.72 37.78
CA ILE A 239 9.66 6.27 39.14
C ILE A 239 10.50 7.34 39.86
N ASP A 240 11.33 8.11 39.16
CA ASP A 240 12.18 9.16 39.75
C ASP A 240 11.46 10.48 40.11
N MET A 241 10.18 10.66 39.77
CA MET A 241 9.42 11.88 40.13
C MET A 241 8.51 11.72 41.36
N GLN A 242 8.48 10.57 42.04
CA GLN A 242 7.71 10.39 43.28
C GLN A 242 8.54 10.51 44.57
N ASP A 243 9.87 10.55 44.51
CA ASP A 243 10.74 10.57 45.71
C ASP A 243 11.36 11.93 46.08
N THR A 244 10.81 13.04 45.58
CA THR A 244 11.17 14.40 46.04
C THR A 244 9.98 15.14 46.66
N LYS A 245 9.38 14.53 47.69
CA LYS A 245 8.66 15.25 48.76
C LYS A 245 8.84 14.53 50.08
N ILE A 246 9.96 14.78 50.76
CA ILE A 246 10.12 14.53 52.19
C ILE A 246 10.73 15.79 52.82
N CYS A 247 9.97 16.34 53.78
CA CYS A 247 10.22 17.45 54.72
C CYS A 247 10.41 18.86 54.14
#